data_AF-A0A0S7CUW4-F1
#
_entry.id   AF-A0A0S7CUW4-F1
#
_cell.length_a   1.000
_cell.length_b   1.000
_cell.length_c   1.000
_cell.angle_alpha   90.00
_cell.angle_beta   90.00
_cell.angle_gamma   90.00
#
_symmetry.space_group_name_H-M   'P 1'
#
loop_
_entity.id
_entity.type
_entity.pdbx_description
1 polymer ?
#
loop_
_entity_poly.entity_id
_entity_poly.type
_entity_poly.pdbx_seq_one_letter_code
_entity_poly.pdbx_strand_id
1 'polypeptide(L)'
;MTHIPTGIVVSMQNEKSQLQNRAAAMRVLQSRLLLLKKEQEDAEKKAFAGDVKASWGDQMRSYVLNPYQMVKDLRTEHEVGNTSAVFDGDIDDFIDAGIRWRTGNRNAEG
;
A
#
# COMPACT_ATOMS: atom_id res chain seq x y z
N MET A 1 5.61 30.18 -17.39
CA MET A 1 6.53 29.85 -16.30
C MET A 1 6.69 28.34 -16.26
N THR A 2 7.93 27.87 -16.33
CA THR A 2 8.24 26.44 -16.49
C THR A 2 9.01 25.97 -15.28
N HIS A 3 8.53 24.90 -14.66
CA HIS A 3 9.26 24.20 -13.61
C HIS A 3 10.22 23.19 -14.25
N ILE A 4 11.50 23.56 -14.34
CA ILE A 4 12.53 22.80 -15.05
C ILE A 4 12.64 21.35 -14.52
N PRO A 5 12.64 21.08 -13.19
CA PRO A 5 12.80 19.71 -12.69
C PRO A 5 11.67 18.75 -13.06
N THR A 6 10.44 19.23 -13.22
CA THR A 6 9.27 18.37 -13.53
C THR A 6 8.71 18.58 -14.93
N GLY A 7 9.25 19.53 -15.70
CA GLY A 7 8.74 19.91 -17.03
C GLY A 7 7.37 20.61 -17.02
N ILE A 8 6.75 20.87 -15.86
CA ILE A 8 5.41 21.45 -15.80
C ILE A 8 5.45 22.91 -16.26
N VAL A 9 4.70 23.22 -17.32
CA VAL A 9 4.53 24.58 -17.84
C VAL A 9 3.19 25.14 -17.40
N VAL A 10 3.21 26.35 -16.82
CA VAL A 10 2.02 27.13 -16.46
C VAL A 10 2.12 28.51 -17.10
N SER A 11 1.12 28.87 -17.90
CA SER A 11 0.94 30.20 -18.49
C SER A 11 -0.31 30.86 -17.92
N MET A 12 -0.22 32.15 -17.59
CA MET A 12 -1.34 32.93 -17.07
C MET A 12 -1.33 34.31 -17.73
N GLN A 13 -2.45 34.73 -18.32
CA GLN A 13 -2.60 36.01 -19.04
C GLN A 13 -3.89 36.74 -18.62
N ASN A 14 -4.46 36.39 -17.48
CA ASN A 14 -5.82 36.80 -17.12
C ASN A 14 -5.87 38.23 -16.55
N GLU A 15 -4.79 38.70 -15.93
CA GLU A 15 -4.74 40.00 -15.27
C GLU A 15 -3.97 41.05 -16.07
N LYS A 16 -4.32 42.33 -15.89
CA LYS A 16 -3.56 43.46 -16.46
C LYS A 16 -2.16 43.58 -15.87
N SER A 17 -1.93 43.11 -14.65
CA SER A 17 -0.64 43.19 -13.96
C SER A 17 0.19 41.92 -14.13
N GLN A 18 1.44 42.07 -14.58
CA GLN A 18 2.40 40.97 -14.68
C GLN A 18 2.70 40.33 -13.32
N LEU A 19 2.73 41.13 -12.24
CA LEU A 19 2.99 40.63 -10.89
C LEU A 19 1.85 39.72 -10.40
N GLN A 20 0.61 40.09 -10.70
CA GLN A 20 -0.56 39.28 -10.36
C GLN A 20 -0.60 37.99 -11.19
N ASN A 21 -0.31 38.06 -12.49
CA ASN A 21 -0.18 36.88 -13.36
C ASN A 21 0.90 35.92 -12.86
N ARG A 22 2.05 36.44 -12.42
CA ARG A 22 3.14 35.62 -11.83
C ARG A 22 2.70 34.97 -10.52
N ALA A 23 2.06 35.72 -9.62
CA ALA A 23 1.58 35.18 -8.34
C ALA A 23 0.52 34.09 -8.55
N ALA A 24 -0.42 34.29 -9.47
CA ALA A 24 -1.42 33.28 -9.84
C ALA A 24 -0.78 32.04 -10.46
N ALA A 25 0.16 32.21 -11.40
CA ALA A 25 0.89 31.11 -12.01
C ALA A 25 1.68 30.28 -10.98
N MET A 26 2.26 30.92 -9.95
CA MET A 26 2.95 30.23 -8.85
C MET A 26 2.00 29.37 -8.01
N ARG A 27 0.80 29.87 -7.67
CA ARG A 27 -0.20 29.08 -6.94
C ARG A 27 -0.62 27.85 -7.72
N VAL A 28 -0.93 28.02 -9.01
CA VAL A 28 -1.33 26.90 -9.89
C VAL A 28 -0.18 25.89 -10.02
N LEU A 29 1.07 26.36 -10.17
CA LEU A 29 2.23 25.48 -10.25
C LEU A 29 2.40 24.68 -8.96
N GLN A 30 2.29 25.29 -7.79
CA GLN A 30 2.37 24.61 -6.49
C GLN A 30 1.29 23.52 -6.36
N SER A 31 0.05 23.82 -6.74
CA SER A 31 -1.04 22.82 -6.71
C SER A 31 -0.75 21.63 -7.62
N ARG A 32 -0.22 21.87 -8.83
CA ARG A 32 0.16 20.79 -9.76
C ARG A 32 1.31 19.95 -9.24
N LEU A 33 2.32 20.57 -8.63
CA LEU A 33 3.45 19.85 -8.02
C LEU A 33 3.01 18.99 -6.84
N LEU A 34 2.10 19.50 -6.01
CA LEU A 34 1.52 18.72 -4.91
C LEU A 34 0.76 17.50 -5.43
N LEU A 35 -0.02 17.67 -6.50
CA LEU A 35 -0.77 16.57 -7.12
C LEU A 35 0.19 15.50 -7.67
N LEU A 36 1.25 15.92 -8.36
CA LEU A 36 2.28 15.02 -8.88
C LEU A 36 2.95 14.21 -7.76
N LYS A 37 3.32 14.87 -6.66
CA LYS A 37 3.94 14.19 -5.52
C LYS A 37 2.99 13.16 -4.90
N LYS A 38 1.71 13.52 -4.75
CA LYS A 38 0.70 12.60 -4.21
C LYS A 38 0.52 11.38 -5.12
N GLU A 39 0.49 11.58 -6.43
CA GLU A 39 0.40 10.50 -7.41
C GLU A 39 1.63 9.57 -7.34
N GLN A 40 2.83 10.12 -7.16
CA GLN A 40 4.05 9.33 -6.95
C GLN A 40 3.97 8.51 -5.66
N GLU A 41 3.58 9.13 -4.54
CA GLU A 41 3.41 8.44 -3.26
C GLU A 41 2.34 7.34 -3.34
N ASP A 42 1.23 7.59 -4.03
CA ASP A 42 0.15 6.62 -4.22
C ASP A 42 0.58 5.48 -5.15
N ALA A 43 1.38 5.76 -6.19
CA ALA A 43 1.97 4.75 -7.06
C ALA A 43 2.98 3.87 -6.31
N GLU A 44 3.84 4.46 -5.48
CA GLU A 44 4.76 3.73 -4.61
C GLU A 44 4.00 2.85 -3.62
N LYS A 45 2.99 3.38 -2.92
CA LYS A 45 2.13 2.60 -2.03
C LYS A 45 1.44 1.45 -2.75
N LYS A 46 0.95 1.68 -3.97
CA LYS A 46 0.31 0.63 -4.78
C LYS A 46 1.31 -0.46 -5.18
N ALA A 47 2.56 -0.10 -5.50
CA ALA A 47 3.61 -1.06 -5.77
C ALA A 47 3.92 -1.92 -4.53
N PHE A 48 3.96 -1.32 -3.33
CA PHE A 48 4.16 -2.06 -2.07
C PHE A 48 2.96 -2.93 -1.68
N ALA A 49 1.73 -2.47 -1.93
CA ALA A 49 0.52 -3.22 -1.60
C ALA A 49 0.34 -4.48 -2.46
N GLY A 50 0.96 -4.52 -3.65
CA GLY A 50 0.80 -5.62 -4.60
C GLY A 50 -0.57 -5.65 -5.26
N ASP A 51 -0.77 -6.62 -6.14
CA ASP A 51 -2.04 -6.80 -6.85
C ASP A 51 -3.01 -7.59 -5.94
N VAL A 52 -3.67 -6.88 -5.00
CA VAL A 52 -4.65 -7.49 -4.08
C VAL A 52 -5.91 -7.81 -4.86
N LYS A 53 -5.91 -8.95 -5.56
CA LYS A 53 -7.13 -9.54 -6.10
C LYS A 53 -7.77 -10.33 -4.99
N ALA A 54 -8.69 -9.70 -4.26
CA ALA A 54 -9.56 -10.36 -3.29
C ALA A 54 -10.43 -11.40 -4.03
N SER A 55 -9.83 -12.57 -4.29
CA SER A 55 -10.44 -13.73 -4.91
C SER A 55 -10.64 -14.78 -3.84
N TRP A 56 -11.67 -15.60 -4.02
CA TRP A 56 -12.06 -16.63 -3.06
C TRP A 56 -10.95 -17.68 -2.79
N GLY A 57 -9.90 -17.72 -3.62
CA GLY A 57 -8.72 -18.57 -3.42
C GLY A 57 -7.47 -17.89 -2.86
N ASP A 58 -7.49 -16.57 -2.61
CA ASP A 58 -6.33 -15.80 -2.14
C ASP A 58 -6.34 -15.59 -0.60
N GLN A 59 -7.06 -16.44 0.13
CA GLN A 59 -7.15 -16.34 1.58
C GLN A 59 -5.88 -16.89 2.23
N MET A 60 -5.23 -16.05 3.06
CA MET A 60 -4.02 -16.44 3.77
C MET A 60 -4.30 -17.35 4.99
N ARG A 61 -5.41 -17.10 5.69
CA ARG A 61 -5.72 -17.78 6.96
C ARG A 61 -7.22 -18.01 7.10
N SER A 62 -7.61 -19.24 7.43
CA SER A 62 -8.98 -19.62 7.73
C SER A 62 -9.26 -19.47 9.23
N TYR A 63 -10.38 -18.83 9.57
CA TYR A 63 -10.87 -18.69 10.95
C TYR A 63 -12.24 -19.36 11.03
N VAL A 64 -12.29 -20.55 11.59
CA VAL A 64 -13.53 -21.30 11.82
C VAL A 64 -13.88 -21.16 13.29
N LEU A 65 -15.08 -20.65 13.58
CA LEU A 65 -15.58 -20.48 14.95
C LEU A 65 -16.69 -21.47 15.31
N ASN A 66 -17.36 -22.03 14.31
CA ASN A 66 -18.42 -23.02 14.46
C ASN A 66 -18.41 -23.96 13.23
N PRO A 67 -18.65 -25.28 13.40
CA PRO A 67 -19.04 -25.98 14.62
C PRO A 67 -17.86 -26.31 15.57
N TYR A 68 -16.63 -26.05 15.14
CA TYR A 68 -15.41 -26.15 15.93
C TYR A 68 -14.63 -24.85 15.85
N GLN A 69 -13.76 -24.61 16.82
CA GLN A 69 -12.89 -23.45 16.86
C GLN A 69 -11.51 -23.83 16.33
N MET A 70 -11.09 -23.22 15.23
CA MET A 70 -9.79 -23.43 14.62
C MET A 70 -9.36 -22.25 13.77
N VAL A 71 -8.12 -21.81 13.95
CA VAL A 71 -7.45 -20.86 13.06
C VAL A 71 -6.34 -21.60 12.34
N LYS A 72 -6.29 -21.55 11.01
CA LYS A 72 -5.28 -22.23 10.19
C LYS A 72 -4.69 -21.30 9.14
N ASP A 73 -3.37 -21.13 9.14
CA ASP A 73 -2.65 -20.44 8.06
C ASP A 73 -2.41 -21.42 6.91
N LEU A 74 -2.93 -21.07 5.73
CA LEU A 74 -2.94 -21.96 4.57
C LEU A 74 -1.58 -22.02 3.86
N ARG A 75 -0.65 -21.12 4.18
CA ARG A 75 0.69 -21.11 3.59
C ARG A 75 1.66 -21.97 4.39
N THR A 76 1.55 -21.92 5.71
CA THR A 76 2.47 -22.59 6.65
C THR A 76 1.90 -23.88 7.22
N GLU A 77 0.61 -24.15 6.95
CA GLU A 77 -0.20 -25.23 7.53
C GLU A 77 -0.29 -25.20 9.07
N HIS A 78 0.18 -24.13 9.71
CA HIS A 78 0.12 -23.95 11.15
C HIS A 78 -1.32 -23.69 11.61
N GLU A 79 -1.76 -24.37 12.66
CA GLU A 79 -3.12 -24.29 13.18
C GLU A 79 -3.18 -24.18 14.70
N VAL A 80 -4.16 -23.42 15.19
CA VAL A 80 -4.41 -23.16 16.61
C VAL A 80 -5.89 -23.38 16.89
N GLY A 81 -6.21 -24.22 17.89
CA GLY A 81 -7.59 -24.50 18.29
C GLY A 81 -8.22 -23.41 19.18
N ASN A 82 -7.40 -22.68 19.95
CA ASN A 82 -7.88 -21.59 20.80
C ASN A 82 -8.06 -20.30 19.99
N THR A 83 -9.19 -20.16 19.30
CA THR A 83 -9.49 -18.98 18.47
C THR A 83 -9.53 -17.69 19.27
N SER A 84 -9.95 -17.73 20.54
CA SER A 84 -10.10 -16.53 21.37
C SER A 84 -8.75 -15.88 21.64
N ALA A 85 -7.72 -16.67 21.99
CA ALA A 85 -6.36 -16.15 22.20
C ALA A 85 -5.81 -15.46 20.94
N VAL A 86 -6.09 -16.03 19.77
CA VAL A 86 -5.67 -15.44 18.48
C VAL A 86 -6.35 -14.08 18.25
N PHE A 87 -7.62 -13.93 18.61
CA PHE A 87 -8.32 -12.63 18.55
C PHE A 87 -7.82 -11.65 19.61
N ASP A 88 -7.36 -12.14 20.75
CA ASP A 88 -6.76 -11.34 21.83
C ASP A 88 -5.31 -10.92 21.52
N GLY A 89 -4.75 -11.36 20.38
CA GLY A 89 -3.46 -10.91 19.87
C GLY A 89 -2.34 -11.95 19.92
N ASP A 90 -2.63 -13.18 20.32
CA ASP A 90 -1.67 -14.29 20.32
C ASP A 90 -1.43 -14.81 18.88
N ILE A 91 -0.67 -14.05 18.10
CA ILE A 91 -0.38 -14.32 16.68
C ILE A 91 1.10 -14.53 16.39
N ASP A 92 1.96 -14.52 17.42
CA ASP A 92 3.41 -14.59 17.29
C ASP A 92 3.84 -15.89 16.58
N ASP A 93 3.25 -17.02 16.96
CA ASP A 93 3.52 -18.32 16.32
C ASP A 93 3.21 -18.32 14.81
N PHE A 94 2.15 -17.61 14.39
CA PHE A 94 1.83 -17.46 12.97
C PHE A 94 2.84 -16.57 12.23
N ILE A 95 3.34 -15.53 12.89
CA ILE A 95 4.34 -14.62 12.32
C ILE A 95 5.65 -15.39 12.11
N ASP A 96 6.11 -16.12 13.13
CA ASP A 96 7.34 -16.91 13.07
C ASP A 96 7.27 -18.04 12.03
N ALA A 97 6.13 -18.74 11.96
CA ALA A 97 5.89 -19.70 10.89
C ALA A 97 5.93 -19.03 9.50
N GLY A 98 5.33 -17.85 9.37
CA GLY A 98 5.29 -17.08 8.11
C GLY A 98 6.67 -16.59 7.65
N ILE A 99 7.52 -16.15 8.57
CA ILE A 99 8.90 -15.72 8.28
C ILE A 99 9.73 -16.90 7.79
N ARG A 100 9.63 -18.05 8.46
CA ARG A 100 10.33 -19.28 8.05
C ARG A 100 9.89 -19.75 6.67
N TRP A 101 8.58 -19.79 6.41
CA TRP A 101 8.03 -20.15 5.10
C TRP A 101 8.53 -19.21 3.98
N ARG A 102 8.49 -17.89 4.21
CA ARG A 102 8.96 -16.90 3.22
C ARG A 102 10.46 -17.03 2.94
N THR A 103 11.25 -17.29 3.98
CA THR A 103 12.70 -17.48 3.84
C THR A 103 13.01 -18.77 3.08
N GLY A 104 12.27 -19.85 3.36
CA GLY A 104 12.38 -21.12 2.63
C GLY A 104 12.11 -20.97 1.13
N ASN A 105 11.05 -20.27 0.75
CA ASN A 105 10.74 -20.03 -0.66
C ASN A 105 11.82 -19.20 -1.37
N ARG A 106 12.37 -18.18 -0.72
CA ARG A 106 13.46 -17.37 -1.31
C ARG A 106 14.71 -18.20 -1.60
N ASN A 107 15.05 -19.15 -0.73
CA ASN A 107 16.20 -20.02 -0.90
C ASN A 107 15.97 -21.10 -1.98
N ALA A 108 14.72 -21.37 -2.37
CA ALA A 108 14.39 -22.33 -3.42
C ALA A 108 14.35 -21.71 -4.83
N GLU A 109 14.24 -20.38 -4.93
CA GLU A 109 14.20 -19.64 -6.20
C GLU A 109 15.56 -19.04 -6.63
N GLY A 110 16.58 -19.09 -5.77
CA GLY A 110 17.95 -18.62 -6.04
C GLY A 110 18.92 -19.74 -6.36
#